data_AF-A0A955S152-F1
#
_entry.id   AF-A0A955S152-F1
#
_cell.length_a   1.000
_cell.length_b   1.000
_cell.length_c   1.000
_cell.angle_alpha   90.00
_cell.angle_beta   90.00
_cell.angle_gamma   90.00
#
_symmetry.space_group_name_H-M   'P 1'
#
loop_
_entity.id
_entity.type
_entity.pdbx_description
1 polymer ?
#
loop_
_entity_poly.entity_id
_entity_poly.type
_entity_poly.pdbx_seq_one_letter_code
_entity_poly.pdbx_strand_id
1 'polypeptide(L)'
;KTKIFFENARFAKHFDDPQSPYFERSKKLKAKVEGYVSNCKKDPEDIARLVQKLIEAPHPPFRSVPDKEANALRFFRRILPFGLYKKMIKKALSE
;
A
#
# COMPACT_ATOMS: atom_id res chain seq x y z
N LYS A 1 4.27 10.26 9.93
CA LYS A 1 3.16 10.22 8.94
C LYS A 1 3.55 11.09 7.74
N THR A 2 3.28 10.66 6.50
CA THR A 2 3.75 11.36 5.28
C THR A 2 2.73 12.37 4.77
N LYS A 3 3.20 13.39 4.02
CA LYS A 3 2.36 14.42 3.37
C LYS A 3 1.29 13.85 2.42
N ILE A 4 1.48 12.62 1.94
CA ILE A 4 0.58 11.91 1.01
C ILE A 4 -0.82 11.75 1.59
N PHE A 5 -0.94 11.52 2.91
CA PHE A 5 -2.24 11.32 3.55
C PHE A 5 -2.97 12.60 3.92
N PHE A 6 -2.35 13.78 3.73
CA PHE A 6 -2.92 15.07 4.11
C PHE A 6 -2.98 16.03 2.92
N GLU A 7 -1.83 16.42 2.37
CA GLU A 7 -1.73 17.40 1.27
C GLU A 7 -2.28 16.84 -0.05
N ASN A 8 -2.02 15.56 -0.33
CA ASN A 8 -2.49 14.92 -1.56
C ASN A 8 -3.93 14.38 -1.45
N ALA A 9 -4.53 14.39 -0.26
CA ALA A 9 -5.93 14.01 -0.08
C ALA A 9 -6.89 14.91 -0.87
N ARG A 10 -6.45 16.12 -1.26
CA ARG A 10 -7.19 17.03 -2.15
C ARG A 10 -7.66 16.39 -3.46
N PHE A 11 -6.88 15.45 -4.01
CA PHE A 11 -7.23 14.76 -5.25
C PHE A 11 -8.39 13.77 -5.07
N ALA A 12 -8.69 13.41 -3.82
CA ALA A 12 -9.76 12.51 -3.43
C ALA A 12 -10.99 13.29 -2.89
N LYS A 13 -11.22 14.53 -3.33
CA LYS A 13 -12.29 15.40 -2.81
C LYS A 13 -13.70 14.79 -2.87
N HIS A 14 -13.96 13.96 -3.88
CA HIS A 14 -15.26 13.28 -4.09
C HIS A 14 -15.27 11.82 -3.61
N PHE A 15 -14.29 11.44 -2.79
CA PHE A 15 -14.14 10.06 -2.35
C PHE A 15 -15.30 9.60 -1.45
N ASP A 16 -15.90 10.54 -0.71
CA ASP A 16 -17.05 10.33 0.17
C ASP A 16 -18.38 10.81 -0.47
N ASP A 17 -18.46 10.90 -1.79
CA ASP A 17 -19.69 11.31 -2.48
C ASP A 17 -20.77 10.20 -2.44
N PRO A 18 -21.93 10.41 -1.78
CA PRO A 18 -23.01 9.42 -1.70
C PRO A 18 -23.65 9.10 -3.06
N GLN A 19 -23.50 9.97 -4.05
CA GLN A 19 -24.05 9.76 -5.40
C GLN A 19 -23.15 8.85 -6.25
N SER A 20 -21.93 8.55 -5.77
CA SER A 20 -21.00 7.69 -6.50
C SER A 20 -21.47 6.23 -6.47
N PRO A 21 -21.44 5.51 -7.61
CA PRO A 21 -21.70 4.07 -7.65
C PRO A 21 -20.66 3.25 -6.84
N TYR A 22 -19.56 3.90 -6.42
CA TYR A 22 -18.50 3.28 -5.62
C TYR A 22 -18.51 3.71 -4.15
N PHE A 23 -19.48 4.52 -3.70
CA PHE A 23 -19.50 5.12 -2.36
C PHE A 23 -19.22 4.10 -1.24
N GLU A 24 -19.94 2.99 -1.20
CA GLU A 24 -19.76 1.94 -0.18
C GLU A 24 -18.36 1.30 -0.22
N ARG A 25 -17.77 1.13 -1.41
CA ARG A 25 -16.42 0.57 -1.56
C ARG A 25 -15.36 1.58 -1.16
N SER A 26 -15.54 2.84 -1.54
CA SER A 26 -14.67 3.95 -1.17
C SER A 26 -14.63 4.10 0.35
N LYS A 27 -15.79 4.20 1.00
CA LYS A 27 -15.90 4.32 2.46
C LYS A 27 -15.14 3.21 3.22
N LYS A 28 -15.31 1.94 2.81
CA LYS A 28 -14.58 0.81 3.38
C LYS A 28 -13.07 0.91 3.17
N LEU A 29 -12.65 1.28 1.97
CA LEU A 29 -11.24 1.45 1.63
C LEU A 29 -10.60 2.57 2.48
N LYS A 30 -11.28 3.71 2.64
CA LYS A 30 -10.81 4.81 3.48
C LYS A 30 -10.66 4.40 4.93
N ALA A 31 -11.67 3.74 5.52
CA ALA A 31 -11.58 3.24 6.89
C ALA A 31 -10.36 2.31 7.09
N LYS A 32 -10.09 1.44 6.10
CA LYS A 32 -8.93 0.54 6.14
C LYS A 32 -7.60 1.27 6.04
N VAL A 33 -7.50 2.27 5.15
CA VAL A 33 -6.31 3.10 4.99
C VAL A 33 -6.06 3.95 6.24
N GLU A 34 -7.09 4.59 6.79
CA GLU A 34 -7.00 5.39 8.02
C GLU A 34 -6.57 4.53 9.21
N GLY A 35 -7.16 3.33 9.35
CA GLY A 35 -6.75 2.37 10.37
C GLY A 35 -5.31 1.89 10.19
N TYR A 36 -4.84 1.72 8.96
CA TYR A 36 -3.44 1.43 8.69
C TYR A 36 -2.52 2.59 9.07
N VAL A 37 -2.89 3.83 8.71
CA VAL A 37 -2.09 5.03 9.01
C VAL A 37 -2.04 5.32 10.50
N SER A 38 -3.13 5.08 11.24
CA SER A 38 -3.16 5.24 12.70
C SER A 38 -2.33 4.20 13.42
N ASN A 39 -2.32 2.95 12.92
CA ASN A 39 -1.66 1.81 13.55
C ASN A 39 -0.31 1.44 12.93
N CYS A 40 0.25 2.28 12.06
CA CYS A 40 1.53 2.00 11.41
C CYS A 40 2.67 2.06 12.43
N LYS A 41 3.22 0.90 12.77
CA LYS A 41 4.36 0.73 13.70
C LYS A 41 5.68 0.44 12.96
N LYS A 42 5.77 0.79 11.68
CA LYS A 42 6.99 0.55 10.89
C LYS A 42 8.11 1.47 11.39
N ASP A 43 9.27 0.88 11.66
CA ASP A 43 10.45 1.59 12.13
C ASP A 43 11.12 2.32 10.94
N PRO A 44 11.26 3.66 10.99
CA PRO A 44 12.00 4.40 9.97
C PRO A 44 13.45 3.95 9.82
N GLU A 45 14.08 3.42 10.86
CA GLU A 45 15.46 2.94 10.80
C GLU A 45 15.64 1.75 9.85
N ASP A 46 14.59 0.93 9.63
CA ASP A 46 14.63 -0.15 8.65
C ASP A 46 14.90 0.38 7.23
N ILE A 47 14.42 1.59 6.93
CA ILE A 47 14.69 2.27 5.66
C ILE A 47 16.15 2.71 5.60
N ALA A 48 16.68 3.30 6.68
CA ALA A 48 18.08 3.72 6.73
C ALA A 48 19.03 2.52 6.55
N ARG A 49 18.76 1.40 7.25
CA ARG A 49 19.51 0.14 7.10
C ARG A 49 19.44 -0.41 5.68
N LEU A 50 18.27 -0.33 5.03
CA LEU A 50 18.12 -0.74 3.64
C LEU A 50 18.95 0.14 2.69
N VAL A 51 18.89 1.47 2.87
CA VAL A 51 19.67 2.42 2.06
C VAL A 51 21.16 2.15 2.20
N GLN A 52 21.65 1.96 3.42
CA GLN A 52 23.05 1.60 3.67
C GLN A 52 23.44 0.33 2.90
N LYS A 53 22.65 -0.75 3.02
CA LYS A 53 22.89 -2.01 2.28
C LYS A 53 22.92 -1.83 0.77
N LEU A 54 22.11 -0.93 0.22
CA LEU A 54 22.08 -0.66 -1.22
C LEU A 54 23.30 0.14 -1.69
N ILE A 55 23.80 1.05 -0.86
CA ILE A 55 25.01 1.82 -1.16
C ILE A 55 26.25 0.92 -1.14
N GLU A 56 26.32 0.00 -0.19
CA GLU A 56 27.45 -0.92 -0.01
C GLU A 56 27.43 -2.12 -0.99
N ALA A 57 26.30 -2.37 -1.67
CA ALA A 57 26.19 -3.48 -2.59
C ALA A 57 26.99 -3.22 -3.89
N PRO A 58 27.80 -4.18 -4.37
CA PRO A 58 28.55 -4.01 -5.62
C PRO A 58 27.63 -3.92 -6.86
N HIS A 59 26.46 -4.55 -6.79
CA HIS A 59 25.44 -4.54 -7.85
C HIS A 59 24.04 -4.37 -7.25
N PRO A 60 23.66 -3.15 -6.82
CA PRO A 60 22.36 -2.93 -6.20
C PRO A 60 21.22 -3.07 -7.22
N PRO A 61 20.07 -3.63 -6.83
CA PRO A 61 18.91 -3.68 -7.69
C PRO A 61 18.38 -2.28 -7.96
N PHE A 62 17.93 -2.01 -9.20
CA PHE A 62 17.33 -0.72 -9.58
C PHE A 62 16.12 -0.33 -8.73
N ARG A 63 15.38 -1.32 -8.19
CA ARG A 63 14.26 -1.09 -7.26
C ARG A 63 14.34 -2.03 -6.07
N SER A 64 14.41 -1.46 -4.88
CA SER A 64 14.30 -2.16 -3.60
C SER A 64 12.89 -2.02 -3.02
N VAL A 65 12.32 -3.14 -2.58
CA VAL A 65 11.05 -3.13 -1.84
C VAL A 65 11.41 -3.28 -0.37
N PRO A 66 11.23 -2.24 0.46
CA PRO A 66 11.70 -2.24 1.85
C PRO A 66 10.96 -3.21 2.76
N ASP A 67 9.75 -3.58 2.36
CA ASP A 67 8.79 -4.22 3.24
C ASP A 67 8.52 -5.66 2.82
N LYS A 68 8.48 -6.56 3.80
CA LYS A 68 8.20 -8.00 3.59
C LYS A 68 6.79 -8.20 3.04
N GLU A 69 5.82 -7.40 3.52
CA GLU A 69 4.42 -7.45 3.06
C GLU A 69 4.34 -7.07 1.58
N ALA A 70 5.02 -5.99 1.19
CA ALA A 70 5.07 -5.54 -0.20
C ALA A 70 5.81 -6.53 -1.12
N ASN A 71 6.85 -7.21 -0.63
CA ASN A 71 7.52 -8.28 -1.36
C ASN A 71 6.60 -9.48 -1.58
N ALA A 72 5.84 -9.89 -0.57
CA ALA A 72 4.85 -10.96 -0.70
C ALA A 72 3.76 -10.59 -1.73
N LEU A 73 3.20 -9.38 -1.66
CA LEU A 73 2.21 -8.91 -2.63
C LEU A 73 2.75 -8.89 -4.06
N ARG A 74 4.00 -8.44 -4.24
CA ARG A 74 4.70 -8.46 -5.54
C ARG A 74 4.85 -9.89 -6.05
N PHE A 75 5.23 -10.83 -5.19
CA PHE A 75 5.37 -12.24 -5.53
C PHE A 75 4.03 -12.84 -5.96
N PHE A 76 2.97 -12.65 -5.18
CA PHE A 76 1.62 -13.14 -5.52
C PHE A 76 1.12 -12.54 -6.82
N ARG A 77 1.35 -11.25 -7.08
CA ARG A 77 0.98 -10.62 -8.35
C ARG A 77 1.70 -11.23 -9.54
N ARG A 78 2.94 -11.71 -9.36
CA ARG A 78 3.72 -12.33 -10.45
C ARG A 78 3.28 -13.76 -10.75
N ILE A 79 2.87 -14.50 -9.72
CA ILE A 79 2.62 -15.94 -9.83
C ILE A 79 1.15 -16.26 -10.06
N LEU A 80 0.24 -15.51 -9.43
CA LEU A 80 -1.17 -15.81 -9.54
C LEU A 80 -1.74 -15.29 -10.88
N PRO A 81 -2.53 -16.11 -11.59
CA PRO A 81 -3.39 -15.63 -12.66
C PRO A 81 -4.22 -14.44 -12.18
N PHE A 82 -4.36 -13.43 -13.05
CA PHE A 82 -4.98 -12.15 -12.68
C PHE A 82 -6.37 -12.31 -12.03
N GLY A 83 -7.18 -13.27 -12.50
CA GLY A 83 -8.49 -13.55 -11.91
C GLY A 83 -8.43 -14.00 -10.45
N LEU A 84 -7.45 -14.84 -10.08
CA LEU A 84 -7.24 -15.30 -8.71
C LEU A 84 -6.69 -14.17 -7.83
N TYR A 85 -5.70 -13.43 -8.33
CA TYR A 85 -5.16 -12.26 -7.63
C TYR A 85 -6.26 -11.23 -7.33
N LYS A 86 -7.10 -10.91 -8.33
CA LYS A 86 -8.24 -10.01 -8.18
C LYS A 86 -9.23 -10.50 -7.12
N LYS A 87 -9.57 -11.80 -7.11
CA LYS A 87 -10.48 -12.37 -6.10
C LYS A 87 -9.89 -12.26 -4.69
N MET A 88 -8.61 -12.57 -4.54
CA MET A 88 -7.89 -12.46 -3.27
C MET A 88 -7.90 -11.03 -2.72
N ILE A 89 -7.54 -10.04 -3.56
CA ILE A 89 -7.56 -8.62 -3.17
C ILE A 89 -8.99 -8.16 -2.85
N LYS A 90 -9.97 -8.57 -3.65
CA LYS A 90 -11.38 -8.22 -3.40
C LYS A 90 -11.87 -8.78 -2.07
N LYS A 91 -11.50 -10.02 -1.73
CA LYS A 91 -11.83 -10.63 -0.43
C LYS A 91 -11.17 -9.84 0.71
N ALA A 92 -9.89 -9.56 0.60
CA ALA A 92 -9.15 -8.77 1.59
C ALA A 92 -9.67 -7.33 1.74
N LEU A 93 -10.41 -6.77 0.79
CA LEU A 93 -11.07 -5.45 0.90
C LEU A 93 -12.53 -5.52 1.37
N SER A 94 -13.15 -6.70 1.32
CA SER A 94 -14.56 -6.91 1.68
C SER A 94 -14.72 -7.33 3.15
N GLU A 95 -13.67 -7.94 3.72
CA GLU A 95 -13.45 -8.16 5.17
C GLU A 95 -12.81 -6.93 5.82
#